data_AF-A0AAU5RXK9-F1
#
_entry.id   AF-A0AAU5RXK9-F1
#
_cell.length_a   1.000
_cell.length_b   1.000
_cell.length_c   1.000
_cell.angle_alpha   90.00
_cell.angle_beta   90.00
_cell.angle_gamma   90.00
#
_symmetry.space_group_name_H-M   'P 1'
#
loop_
_entity.id
_entity.type
_entity.pdbx_description
1 polymer ?
#
loop_
_entity_poly.entity_id
_entity_poly.type
_entity_poly.pdbx_seq_one_letter_code
_entity_poly.pdbx_strand_id
1 'polypeptide(L)'
;MRGPFPFLAPVFVICAVCALAGCTTVSAPPTRPPAPPPSAPGRPERPDDVRVVPAPAHRVLATARPDTPSPDPRHHRAPAAPAPAPPHPAPRRAAPRTHHSGRLPRPAAPDMCGLGETYGGWAPGGQASSICREVYRP
;
A
#
# COMPACT_ATOMS: atom_id res chain seq x y z
N MET A 1 -21.40 -39.84 22.11
CA MET A 1 -20.48 -39.30 21.09
C MET A 1 -21.02 -37.95 20.65
N ARG A 2 -20.43 -36.84 21.13
CA ARG A 2 -20.81 -35.46 20.75
C ARG A 2 -20.01 -35.08 19.50
N GLY A 3 -20.70 -34.83 18.38
CA GLY A 3 -20.08 -34.43 17.12
C GLY A 3 -19.36 -33.07 17.21
N PRO A 4 -18.41 -32.80 16.29
CA PRO A 4 -17.57 -31.61 16.36
C PRO A 4 -18.42 -30.36 16.12
N PHE A 5 -18.14 -29.31 16.89
CA PHE A 5 -18.82 -28.02 16.81
C PHE A 5 -18.75 -27.45 15.38
N PRO A 6 -19.87 -27.21 14.67
CA PRO A 6 -19.88 -26.76 13.28
C PRO A 6 -19.30 -25.35 13.07
N PHE A 7 -19.00 -24.64 14.15
CA PHE A 7 -18.42 -23.30 14.16
C PHE A 7 -16.87 -23.29 14.13
N LEU A 8 -16.20 -24.43 14.34
CA LEU A 8 -14.73 -24.51 14.31
C LEU A 8 -14.16 -24.38 12.89
N ALA A 9 -14.84 -24.95 11.90
CA ALA A 9 -14.41 -24.93 10.51
C ALA A 9 -14.27 -23.51 9.92
N PRO A 10 -15.27 -22.61 10.03
CA PRO A 10 -15.14 -21.25 9.50
C PRO A 10 -14.09 -20.43 10.25
N VAL A 11 -13.95 -20.60 11.57
CA VAL A 11 -12.92 -19.88 12.36
C VAL A 11 -11.52 -20.28 11.91
N PHE A 12 -11.26 -21.57 11.70
CA PHE A 12 -9.96 -22.05 11.23
C PHE A 12 -9.64 -21.54 9.82
N VAL A 13 -10.62 -21.52 8.93
CA VAL A 13 -10.47 -20.97 7.57
C VAL A 13 -10.11 -19.47 7.62
N ILE A 14 -10.79 -18.69 8.46
CA ILE A 14 -10.48 -17.26 8.64
C ILE A 14 -9.05 -17.08 9.17
N CYS A 15 -8.65 -17.84 10.21
CA CYS A 15 -7.30 -17.76 10.76
C CYS A 15 -6.21 -18.13 9.73
N ALA A 16 -6.42 -19.19 8.95
CA ALA A 16 -5.49 -19.61 7.90
C ALA A 16 -5.32 -18.52 6.83
N VAL A 17 -6.42 -17.90 6.39
CA VAL A 17 -6.38 -16.80 5.42
C VAL A 17 -5.62 -15.59 5.99
N CYS A 18 -5.85 -15.21 7.25
CA CYS A 18 -5.11 -14.10 7.89
C CYS A 18 -3.61 -14.38 8.00
N ALA A 19 -3.21 -15.62 8.28
CA ALA A 19 -1.81 -16.02 8.35
C ALA A 19 -1.14 -16.00 6.95
N LEU A 20 -1.82 -16.52 5.93
CA LEU A 20 -1.35 -16.52 4.54
C LEU A 20 -1.29 -15.12 3.93
N ALA A 21 -2.24 -14.24 4.29
CA ALA A 21 -2.27 -12.85 3.83
C ALA A 21 -1.19 -11.96 4.47
N GLY A 22 -0.43 -12.50 5.43
CA GLY A 22 0.61 -11.73 6.11
C GLY A 22 0.03 -10.59 6.94
N CYS A 23 -1.10 -10.81 7.63
CA CYS A 23 -1.63 -9.83 8.56
C CYS A 23 -0.64 -9.59 9.71
N THR A 24 0.31 -8.67 9.51
CA THR A 24 1.16 -8.15 10.56
C THR A 24 0.30 -7.21 11.39
N THR A 25 -0.04 -7.61 12.62
CA THR A 25 -0.60 -6.67 13.58
C THR A 25 0.42 -5.55 13.78
N VAL A 26 0.07 -4.33 13.39
CA VAL A 26 0.86 -3.15 13.76
C VAL A 26 0.71 -2.99 15.27
N SER A 27 1.72 -3.40 16.02
CA SER A 27 1.81 -3.03 17.44
C SER A 27 1.78 -1.51 17.51
N ALA A 28 0.80 -0.98 18.24
CA ALA A 28 0.77 0.45 18.52
C ALA A 28 2.13 0.85 19.15
N PRO A 29 2.72 1.98 18.72
CA PRO A 29 3.96 2.45 19.33
C PRO A 29 3.73 2.58 20.84
N PRO A 30 4.67 2.15 21.69
CA PRO A 30 4.51 2.31 23.12
C PRO A 30 4.31 3.79 23.42
N THR A 31 3.21 4.11 24.10
CA THR A 31 2.93 5.45 24.60
C THR A 31 4.17 5.93 25.36
N ARG A 32 4.78 7.02 24.89
CA ARG A 32 6.00 7.61 25.47
C ARG A 32 5.80 7.74 26.99
N PRO A 33 6.54 7.00 27.83
CA PRO A 33 6.43 7.19 29.26
C PRO A 33 6.89 8.63 29.61
N PRO A 34 6.27 9.29 30.59
CA PRO A 34 6.75 10.56 31.10
C PRO A 34 8.21 10.40 31.57
N ALA A 35 9.02 11.42 31.32
CA ALA A 35 10.46 11.40 31.58
C ALA A 35 10.74 10.99 33.05
N PRO A 36 11.65 10.03 33.29
CA PRO A 36 12.00 9.65 34.66
C PRO A 36 12.82 10.78 35.33
N PRO A 37 12.64 10.99 36.65
CA PRO A 37 13.53 11.84 37.43
C PRO A 37 14.95 11.24 37.48
N PRO A 38 15.98 12.06 37.74
CA PRO A 38 17.38 11.62 37.78
C PRO A 38 17.60 10.45 38.75
N SER A 39 18.39 9.48 38.28
CA SER A 39 18.54 8.12 38.81
C SER A 39 19.04 8.00 40.25
N ALA A 40 18.52 6.99 40.97
CA ALA A 40 19.16 6.38 42.14
C ALA A 40 19.97 5.13 41.70
N PRO A 41 21.01 4.71 42.45
CA PRO A 41 21.92 3.65 42.00
C PRO A 41 21.41 2.25 42.35
N GLY A 42 21.71 1.29 41.46
CA GLY A 42 21.94 -0.11 41.81
C GLY A 42 20.82 -1.10 41.48
N ARG A 43 20.95 -1.81 40.34
CA ARG A 43 20.45 -3.18 40.18
C ARG A 43 21.46 -3.97 39.34
N PRO A 44 21.87 -5.19 39.75
CA PRO A 44 22.82 -5.97 38.98
C PRO A 44 22.20 -6.41 37.65
N GLU A 45 22.96 -6.17 36.58
CA GLU A 45 22.62 -6.38 35.18
C GLU A 45 22.62 -7.87 34.84
N ARG A 46 21.54 -8.36 34.23
CA ARG A 46 21.40 -9.74 33.78
C ARG A 46 22.23 -9.91 32.49
N PRO A 47 23.14 -10.89 32.37
CA PRO A 47 24.12 -10.96 31.27
C PRO A 47 23.60 -11.17 29.84
N ASP A 48 22.29 -11.24 29.58
CA ASP A 48 21.74 -11.61 28.26
C ASP A 48 21.01 -10.48 27.51
N ASP A 49 20.93 -9.27 28.08
CA ASP A 49 20.31 -8.14 27.40
C ASP A 49 21.36 -7.36 26.56
N VAL A 50 21.74 -7.92 25.41
CA VAL A 50 22.48 -7.13 24.40
C VAL A 50 21.51 -6.12 23.79
N ARG A 51 21.50 -4.92 24.37
CA ARG A 51 20.70 -3.79 23.90
C ARG A 51 21.30 -3.25 22.60
N VAL A 52 20.82 -3.75 21.45
CA VAL A 52 21.18 -3.20 20.14
C VAL A 52 20.53 -1.84 19.98
N VAL A 53 21.31 -0.77 20.19
CA VAL A 53 20.88 0.60 19.93
C VAL A 53 21.01 0.85 18.42
N PRO A 54 19.93 1.20 17.71
CA PRO A 54 20.01 1.57 16.30
C PRO A 54 20.92 2.79 16.15
N ALA A 55 21.86 2.73 15.20
CA ALA A 55 22.69 3.89 14.88
C ALA A 55 21.81 5.06 14.39
N PRO A 56 22.16 6.32 14.71
CA PRO A 56 21.37 7.48 14.31
C PRO A 56 21.27 7.56 12.78
N ALA A 57 20.04 7.45 12.26
CA ALA A 57 19.72 7.34 10.82
C ALA A 57 20.04 8.60 9.97
N HIS A 58 20.60 9.65 10.58
CA HIS A 58 20.67 10.97 9.97
C HIS A 58 21.93 11.25 9.14
N ARG A 59 22.96 10.40 9.19
CA ARG A 59 24.21 10.69 8.45
C ARG A 59 24.25 10.23 7.00
N VAL A 60 23.32 9.40 6.54
CA VAL A 60 23.32 8.92 5.14
C VAL A 60 22.45 9.79 4.21
N LEU A 61 21.54 10.59 4.77
CA LEU A 61 20.71 11.52 3.99
C LEU A 61 21.41 12.84 3.64
N ALA A 62 22.55 13.16 4.27
CA ALA A 62 23.27 14.41 4.03
C ALA A 62 24.11 14.40 2.74
N THR A 63 24.43 13.21 2.20
CA THR A 63 25.21 13.06 0.96
C THR A 63 24.35 12.84 -0.28
N ALA A 64 23.05 12.58 -0.11
CA ALA A 64 22.11 12.49 -1.22
C ALA A 64 21.64 13.90 -1.60
N ARG A 65 22.50 14.68 -2.25
CA ARG A 65 22.09 15.90 -2.92
C ARG A 65 21.32 15.48 -4.19
N PRO A 66 20.07 15.91 -4.39
CA PRO A 66 19.45 15.80 -5.71
C PRO A 66 20.26 16.70 -6.64
N ASP A 67 21.02 16.11 -7.56
CA ASP A 67 21.58 16.86 -8.67
C ASP A 67 20.41 17.42 -9.46
N THR A 68 20.18 18.73 -9.36
CA THR A 68 19.32 19.44 -10.30
C THR A 68 20.01 19.39 -11.66
N PRO A 69 19.42 18.75 -12.68
CA PRO A 69 20.00 18.78 -14.01
C PRO A 69 19.90 20.21 -14.54
N SER A 70 21.05 20.82 -14.81
CA SER A 70 21.13 22.05 -15.60
C SER A 70 20.64 21.74 -17.01
N PRO A 71 19.66 22.47 -17.57
CA PRO A 71 19.23 22.25 -18.94
C PRO A 71 20.32 22.74 -19.90
N ASP A 72 21.10 21.82 -20.44
CA ASP A 72 21.92 22.09 -21.63
C ASP A 72 20.98 22.08 -22.86
N PRO A 73 20.85 23.18 -23.62
CA PRO A 73 19.98 23.24 -24.79
C PRO A 73 20.57 22.51 -26.01
N ARG A 74 21.75 21.89 -25.92
CA ARG A 74 22.40 21.25 -27.06
C ARG A 74 22.83 19.84 -26.68
N HIS A 75 21.92 18.87 -26.83
CA HIS A 75 22.18 17.50 -27.33
C HIS A 75 20.96 16.59 -27.10
N HIS A 76 19.80 16.94 -27.65
CA HIS A 76 18.77 15.94 -27.92
C HIS A 76 19.06 15.30 -29.28
N ARG A 77 19.99 14.34 -29.31
CA ARG A 77 19.98 13.36 -30.39
C ARG A 77 18.74 12.50 -30.17
N ALA A 78 17.76 12.63 -31.04
CA ALA A 78 16.55 11.82 -31.00
C ALA A 78 16.92 10.32 -30.95
N PRO A 79 16.32 9.52 -30.05
CA PRO A 79 16.46 8.07 -30.11
C PRO A 79 15.99 7.57 -31.48
N ALA A 80 16.75 6.64 -32.07
CA ALA A 80 16.30 5.96 -33.28
C ALA A 80 14.96 5.25 -33.00
N ALA A 81 14.01 5.38 -33.92
CA ALA A 81 12.69 4.80 -33.78
C ALA A 81 12.77 3.27 -33.56
N PRO A 82 12.04 2.71 -32.59
CA PRO A 82 11.94 1.26 -32.43
C PRO A 82 11.35 0.61 -33.69
N ALA A 83 11.83 -0.58 -34.04
CA ALA A 83 11.24 -1.37 -35.11
C ALA A 83 9.78 -1.74 -34.77
N PRO A 84 8.89 -1.91 -35.77
CA PRO A 84 7.50 -2.29 -35.52
C PRO A 84 7.42 -3.65 -34.82
N ALA A 85 6.66 -3.72 -33.73
CA ALA A 85 6.35 -4.98 -33.06
C ALA A 85 5.45 -5.87 -33.95
N PRO A 86 5.59 -7.21 -33.88
CA PRO A 86 4.68 -8.11 -34.57
C PRO A 86 3.24 -7.94 -34.06
N PRO A 87 2.22 -8.18 -34.91
CA PRO A 87 0.82 -8.02 -34.50
C PRO A 87 0.46 -9.02 -33.40
N HIS A 88 -0.12 -8.52 -32.31
CA HIS A 88 -0.67 -9.36 -31.25
C HIS A 88 -1.90 -10.14 -31.76
N PRO A 89 -2.09 -11.41 -31.34
CA PRO A 89 -3.32 -12.13 -31.63
C PRO A 89 -4.52 -11.39 -31.03
N ALA A 90 -5.58 -11.23 -31.82
CA ALA A 90 -6.79 -10.58 -31.34
C ALA A 90 -7.41 -11.35 -30.16
N PRO A 91 -7.85 -10.67 -29.08
CA PRO A 91 -8.53 -11.32 -27.98
C PRO A 91 -9.83 -11.96 -28.48
N ARG A 92 -9.99 -13.27 -28.26
CA ARG A 92 -11.25 -13.95 -28.53
C ARG A 92 -12.33 -13.35 -27.61
N ARG A 93 -13.38 -12.77 -28.19
CA ARG A 93 -14.55 -12.32 -27.43
C ARG A 93 -15.18 -13.53 -26.76
N ALA A 94 -15.08 -13.59 -25.43
CA ALA A 94 -15.87 -14.53 -24.65
C ALA A 94 -17.36 -14.15 -24.81
N ALA A 95 -18.21 -15.14 -25.04
CA ALA A 95 -19.65 -14.92 -25.10
C ALA A 95 -20.16 -14.27 -23.79
N PRO A 96 -21.11 -13.31 -23.86
CA PRO A 96 -21.67 -12.71 -22.66
C PRO A 96 -22.30 -13.79 -21.79
N ARG A 97 -21.76 -14.01 -20.60
CA ARG A 97 -22.44 -14.80 -19.58
C ARG A 97 -23.57 -13.93 -19.03
N THR A 98 -24.81 -14.32 -19.28
CA THR A 98 -26.00 -13.72 -18.66
C THR A 98 -26.01 -14.07 -17.18
N HIS A 99 -25.37 -13.23 -16.35
CA HIS A 99 -25.54 -13.28 -14.92
C HIS A 99 -26.91 -12.68 -14.58
N HIS A 100 -27.90 -13.54 -14.27
CA HIS A 100 -29.15 -13.09 -13.64
C HIS A 100 -28.89 -12.80 -12.16
N SER A 101 -28.29 -11.64 -11.89
CA SER A 101 -28.25 -11.10 -10.53
C SER A 101 -29.56 -10.38 -10.27
N GLY A 102 -30.40 -10.92 -9.39
CA GLY A 102 -31.52 -10.19 -8.82
C GLY A 102 -31.02 -8.83 -8.33
N ARG A 103 -31.59 -7.75 -8.87
CA ARG A 103 -31.12 -6.38 -8.63
C ARG A 103 -31.54 -5.94 -7.24
N LEU A 104 -30.75 -6.31 -6.24
CA LEU A 104 -30.80 -5.64 -4.95
C LEU A 104 -30.45 -4.15 -5.15
N PRO A 105 -31.04 -3.22 -4.37
CA PRO A 105 -30.63 -1.83 -4.39
C PRO A 105 -29.13 -1.75 -4.10
N ARG A 106 -28.34 -1.36 -5.10
CA ARG A 106 -26.92 -1.12 -4.91
C ARG A 106 -26.79 0.15 -4.06
N PRO A 107 -26.12 0.12 -2.89
CA PRO A 107 -25.84 1.33 -2.15
C PRO A 107 -25.09 2.30 -3.07
N ALA A 108 -25.37 3.60 -2.93
CA ALA A 108 -24.68 4.63 -3.69
C ALA A 108 -23.17 4.41 -3.55
N ALA A 109 -22.50 4.20 -4.69
CA ALA A 109 -21.06 4.06 -4.66
C ALA A 109 -20.45 5.39 -4.17
N PRO A 110 -19.46 5.36 -3.28
CA PRO A 110 -18.77 6.58 -2.87
C PRO A 110 -18.11 7.24 -4.09
N ASP A 111 -17.99 8.57 -4.07
CA ASP A 111 -17.28 9.32 -5.11
C ASP A 111 -15.78 8.97 -5.05
N MET A 112 -15.40 7.93 -5.80
CA MET A 112 -14.03 7.43 -5.86
C MET A 112 -13.06 8.51 -6.32
N CYS A 113 -13.52 9.45 -7.15
CA CYS A 113 -12.67 10.52 -7.67
C CYS A 113 -12.43 11.59 -6.60
N GLY A 114 -13.47 11.98 -5.86
CA GLY A 114 -13.34 12.86 -4.69
C GLY A 114 -12.47 12.25 -3.58
N LEU A 115 -12.53 10.93 -3.39
CA LEU A 115 -11.63 10.22 -2.47
C LEU A 115 -10.16 10.31 -2.91
N GLY A 116 -9.90 10.20 -4.22
CA GLY A 116 -8.55 10.37 -4.76
C GLY A 116 -8.02 11.80 -4.59
N GLU A 117 -8.88 12.82 -4.73
CA GLU A 117 -8.53 14.22 -4.46
C GLU A 117 -8.26 14.47 -2.96
N THR A 118 -9.06 13.88 -2.07
CA THR A 118 -8.98 14.12 -0.62
C THR A 118 -7.85 13.34 0.04
N TYR A 119 -7.67 12.08 -0.35
CA TYR A 119 -6.77 11.13 0.32
C TYR A 119 -5.69 10.55 -0.59
N GLY A 120 -5.93 10.52 -1.90
CA GLY A 120 -5.00 9.95 -2.89
C GLY A 120 -3.93 10.93 -3.37
N GLY A 121 -3.93 12.17 -2.88
CA GLY A 121 -2.99 13.21 -3.30
C GLY A 121 -3.20 13.70 -4.73
N TRP A 122 -4.37 13.43 -5.33
CA TRP A 122 -4.67 13.96 -6.65
C TRP A 122 -4.92 15.45 -6.55
N ALA A 123 -4.32 16.24 -7.45
CA ALA A 123 -4.67 17.64 -7.57
C ALA A 123 -6.18 17.77 -7.88
N PRO A 124 -6.93 18.67 -7.21
CA PRO A 124 -8.32 18.94 -7.54
C PRO A 124 -8.48 19.28 -9.02
N GLY A 125 -9.28 18.51 -9.75
CA GLY A 125 -9.44 18.68 -11.20
C GLY A 125 -8.20 18.34 -12.05
N GLY A 126 -7.18 17.72 -11.47
CA GLY A 126 -6.00 17.26 -12.20
C GLY A 126 -6.28 16.07 -13.12
N GLN A 127 -5.30 15.70 -13.93
CA GLN A 127 -5.40 14.63 -14.93
C GLN A 127 -5.86 13.29 -14.34
N ALA A 128 -5.41 12.94 -13.13
CA ALA A 128 -5.85 11.73 -12.46
C ALA A 128 -7.35 11.74 -12.11
N SER A 129 -7.86 12.89 -11.64
CA SER A 129 -9.29 13.05 -11.33
C SER A 129 -10.15 13.07 -12.59
N SER A 130 -9.68 13.71 -13.68
CA SER A 130 -10.43 13.75 -14.94
C SER A 130 -10.58 12.36 -15.55
N ILE A 131 -9.50 11.56 -15.58
CA ILE A 131 -9.55 10.17 -16.05
C ILE A 131 -10.48 9.33 -15.15
N CYS A 132 -10.40 9.51 -13.83
CA CYS A 132 -11.29 8.80 -12.92
C CYS A 132 -12.77 9.08 -13.25
N ARG A 133 -13.13 10.33 -13.50
CA ARG A 133 -14.51 10.71 -13.83
C ARG A 133 -14.97 10.11 -15.15
N GLU A 134 -14.10 10.11 -16.16
CA GLU A 134 -14.40 9.50 -17.47
C GLU A 134 -14.68 8.00 -17.35
N VAL A 135 -13.95 7.29 -16.49
CA VAL A 135 -14.05 5.83 -16.36
C VAL A 135 -15.17 5.42 -15.38
N TYR A 136 -15.35 6.16 -14.29
CA TYR A 136 -16.13 5.72 -13.13
C TYR A 136 -17.38 6.55 -12.84
N ARG A 137 -17.61 7.66 -13.57
CA ARG A 137 -18.84 8.46 -13.44
C ARG A 137 -19.68 8.28 -14.72
N PRO A 138 -20.64 7.33 -14.73
CA PRO A 138 -21.54 7.11 -15.87
C PRO A 138 -22.50 8.28 -16.08
#